data_AF-A0A968KA72-F1
#
_entry.id   AF-A0A968KA72-F1
#
_cell.length_a   1.000
_cell.length_b   1.000
_cell.length_c   1.000
_cell.angle_alpha   90.00
_cell.angle_beta   90.00
_cell.angle_gamma   90.00
#
_symmetry.space_group_name_H-M   'P 1'
#
loop_
_entity.id
_entity.type
_entity.pdbx_description
1 polymer ?
#
loop_
_entity_poly.entity_id
_entity_poly.type
_entity_poly.pdbx_seq_one_letter_code
_entity_poly.pdbx_strand_id
1 'polypeptide(L)'
;FLRKLLQPLIKSGIIESKRGYSGGIRLARMPEQISLLEIIESVEGGIELNECVADPAICQFVGSCPIHEVWVETTNILGEHLGE
;
A
#
# COMPACT_ATOMS: atom_id res chain seq x y z
N PHE A 1 -9.76 -4.50 -16.54
CA PHE A 1 -8.47 -4.15 -15.92
C PHE A 1 -8.60 -2.91 -15.04
N LEU A 2 -8.79 -1.70 -15.59
CA LEU A 2 -8.88 -0.45 -14.82
C LEU A 2 -9.86 -0.48 -13.63
N ARG A 3 -11.07 -1.02 -13.83
CA ARG A 3 -12.08 -1.16 -12.75
C ARG A 3 -11.57 -1.96 -11.53
N LYS A 4 -10.63 -2.89 -11.71
CA LYS A 4 -10.03 -3.65 -10.60
C LYS A 4 -9.09 -2.79 -9.76
N LEU A 5 -8.35 -1.86 -10.38
CA LEU A 5 -7.48 -0.91 -9.67
C LEU A 5 -8.27 0.21 -9.01
N LEU A 6 -9.37 0.64 -9.63
CA LEU A 6 -10.20 1.71 -9.09
C LEU A 6 -11.02 1.28 -7.88
N GLN A 7 -11.43 0.01 -7.79
CA GLN A 7 -12.27 -0.45 -6.68
C GLN A 7 -11.59 -0.31 -5.31
N PRO A 8 -10.33 -0.75 -5.12
CA PRO A 8 -9.64 -0.54 -3.86
C PRO A 8 -9.44 0.94 -3.53
N LEU A 9 -9.06 1.76 -4.52
CA LEU A 9 -8.93 3.22 -4.35
C LEU A 9 -10.25 3.92 -3.98
N ILE A 10 -11.40 3.42 -4.46
CA ILE A 10 -12.73 3.89 -4.04
C ILE A 10 -13.01 3.48 -2.60
N LYS A 11 -12.67 2.24 -2.24
CA LYS A 11 -12.90 1.70 -0.88
C LYS A 11 -12.03 2.39 0.17
N SER A 12 -10.79 2.75 -0.16
CA SER A 12 -9.90 3.52 0.72
C SER A 12 -10.23 5.01 0.75
N GLY A 13 -11.13 5.49 -0.11
CA GLY A 13 -11.53 6.89 -0.14
C GLY A 13 -10.50 7.81 -0.78
N ILE A 14 -9.56 7.28 -1.56
CA ILE A 14 -8.61 8.08 -2.35
C ILE A 14 -9.33 8.73 -3.53
N ILE A 15 -10.22 7.98 -4.18
CA ILE A 15 -11.03 8.45 -5.30
C ILE A 15 -12.50 8.22 -5.04
N GLU A 16 -13.33 8.95 -5.77
CA GLU A 16 -14.76 8.70 -5.85
C GLU A 16 -15.23 8.63 -7.30
N SER A 17 -16.33 7.91 -7.52
CA SER A 17 -16.89 7.68 -8.84
C SER A 17 -18.33 8.16 -8.91
N LYS A 18 -18.61 9.06 -9.86
CA LYS A 18 -19.95 9.53 -10.18
C LYS A 18 -20.45 8.83 -11.43
N ARG A 19 -21.64 8.23 -11.36
CA ARG A 19 -22.32 7.62 -12.52
C ARG A 19 -23.15 8.66 -13.28
N GLY A 20 -23.44 8.37 -14.55
CA GLY A 20 -24.36 9.15 -15.40
C GLY A 20 -23.66 10.01 -16.46
N TYR A 21 -24.46 10.74 -17.23
CA TYR A 21 -23.97 11.78 -18.14
C TYR A 21 -23.25 12.85 -17.31
N SER A 22 -22.04 13.23 -17.72
CA SER A 22 -21.07 14.01 -16.91
C SER A 22 -20.51 13.29 -15.66
N GLY A 23 -20.63 11.96 -15.59
CA GLY A 23 -19.95 11.14 -14.58
C GLY A 23 -18.44 11.06 -14.81
N GLY A 24 -17.74 10.35 -13.93
CA GLY A 24 -16.30 10.22 -14.01
C GLY A 24 -15.68 9.79 -12.68
N ILE A 25 -14.38 10.00 -12.57
CA ILE A 25 -13.58 9.70 -11.39
C ILE A 25 -12.85 10.98 -11.00
N ARG A 26 -12.81 11.26 -9.71
CA ARG A 26 -12.04 12.37 -9.13
C ARG A 26 -11.41 11.94 -7.81
N LEU A 27 -10.38 12.65 -7.39
CA LEU A 27 -9.85 12.51 -6.03
C LEU A 27 -10.95 12.89 -5.04
N ALA A 28 -11.07 12.11 -3.95
CA ALA A 28 -12.03 12.41 -2.89
C ALA A 28 -11.47 13.39 -1.86
N ARG A 29 -10.14 13.55 -1.82
CA ARG A 29 -9.39 14.47 -0.96
C ARG A 29 -8.30 15.21 -1.74
N MET A 30 -7.68 16.22 -1.14
CA MET A 30 -6.64 17.01 -1.82
C MET A 30 -5.42 16.13 -2.14
N PRO A 31 -4.76 16.30 -3.30
CA PRO A 31 -3.58 15.51 -3.67
C PRO A 31 -2.49 15.50 -2.59
N GLU A 32 -2.28 16.63 -1.93
CA GLU A 32 -1.25 16.82 -0.90
C GLU A 32 -1.56 16.07 0.40
N GLN A 33 -2.76 15.50 0.52
CA GLN A 33 -3.13 14.66 1.66
C GLN A 33 -2.95 13.17 1.36
N ILE A 34 -2.73 12.78 0.10
CA ILE A 34 -2.64 11.40 -0.37
C ILE A 34 -1.17 11.04 -0.56
N SER A 35 -0.65 10.20 0.33
CA SER A 35 0.71 9.68 0.23
C SER A 35 0.80 8.56 -0.79
N LEU A 36 2.00 8.31 -1.31
CA LEU A 36 2.22 7.19 -2.24
C LEU A 36 2.03 5.85 -1.53
N LEU A 37 2.36 5.76 -0.24
CA LEU A 37 2.13 4.59 0.59
C LEU A 37 0.64 4.21 0.58
N GLU A 38 -0.27 5.16 0.79
CA GLU A 38 -1.71 4.88 0.84
C GLU A 38 -2.23 4.33 -0.50
N ILE A 39 -1.68 4.79 -1.63
CA ILE A 39 -2.02 4.27 -2.96
C ILE A 39 -1.56 2.81 -3.09
N ILE A 40 -0.31 2.51 -2.71
CA ILE A 40 0.26 1.16 -2.78
C ILE A 40 -0.52 0.22 -1.86
N GLU A 41 -0.75 0.61 -0.61
CA GLU A 41 -1.53 -0.15 0.39
C GLU A 41 -2.95 -0.44 -0.09
N SER A 42 -3.56 0.52 -0.77
CA SER A 42 -4.89 0.32 -1.34
C SER A 42 -4.89 -0.72 -2.46
N VAL A 43 -3.89 -0.71 -3.35
CA VAL A 43 -3.92 -1.51 -4.59
C VAL A 43 -3.30 -2.88 -4.43
N GLU A 44 -2.16 -2.96 -3.74
CA GLU A 44 -1.33 -4.16 -3.60
C GLU A 44 -1.38 -4.76 -2.19
N GLY A 45 -1.69 -3.94 -1.18
CA GLY A 45 -1.57 -4.31 0.24
C GLY A 45 -0.27 -3.76 0.84
N GLY A 46 0.21 -4.35 1.93
CA GLY A 46 1.40 -3.89 2.63
C GLY A 46 2.66 -3.84 1.74
N ILE A 47 3.67 -3.11 2.20
CA ILE A 47 4.95 -2.88 1.50
C ILE A 47 6.08 -3.81 2.00
N GLU A 48 5.73 -4.97 2.53
CA GLU A 48 6.70 -5.90 3.10
C GLU A 48 7.65 -6.40 2.01
N LEU A 49 8.95 -6.09 2.17
CA LEU A 49 9.96 -6.39 1.16
C LEU A 49 10.31 -7.88 1.08
N ASN A 50 9.91 -8.64 2.09
CA ASN A 50 10.09 -10.07 2.15
C ASN A 50 8.90 -10.68 2.92
N GLU A 51 8.45 -11.84 2.50
CA GLU A 51 7.31 -12.52 3.12
C GLU A 51 7.56 -12.77 4.63
N CYS A 52 8.80 -13.01 5.05
CA CYS A 52 9.11 -13.24 6.47
C CYS A 52 8.94 -12.00 7.35
N VAL A 53 8.89 -10.80 6.75
CA VAL A 53 8.53 -9.54 7.44
C VAL A 53 7.03 -9.48 7.66
N ALA A 54 6.23 -9.90 6.67
CA ALA A 54 4.78 -9.93 6.77
C ALA A 54 4.28 -11.01 7.75
N ASP A 55 4.87 -12.20 7.68
CA ASP A 55 4.55 -13.32 8.57
C ASP A 55 5.83 -14.07 8.98
N PRO A 56 6.35 -13.84 10.20
CA PRO A 56 7.51 -14.55 10.72
C PRO A 56 7.37 -16.07 10.75
N ALA A 57 6.14 -16.61 10.78
CA ALA A 57 5.90 -18.05 10.89
C ALA A 57 6.23 -18.83 9.62
N ILE A 58 6.29 -18.16 8.46
CA ILE A 58 6.59 -18.84 7.19
C ILE A 58 8.06 -19.24 7.06
N CYS A 59 8.94 -18.64 7.87
CA CYS A 59 10.38 -18.81 7.77
C CYS A 59 10.94 -19.28 9.11
N GLN A 60 11.32 -20.56 9.17
CA GLN A 60 11.93 -21.18 10.36
C GLN A 60 13.25 -20.52 10.81
N PHE A 61 13.87 -19.70 9.95
CA PHE A 61 15.15 -19.07 10.23
C PHE A 61 15.03 -17.69 10.88
N VAL A 62 13.83 -17.10 11.01
CA VAL A 62 13.66 -15.72 11.51
C VAL A 62 14.46 -15.44 12.78
N GLY A 63 14.44 -16.35 13.76
CA GLY A 63 15.17 -16.18 15.02
C GLY A 63 16.69 -16.22 14.94
N SER A 64 17.27 -16.62 13.80
CA SER A 64 18.72 -16.72 13.60
C SER A 64 19.20 -16.10 12.28
N CYS A 65 18.31 -15.47 11.52
CA CYS A 65 18.59 -14.98 10.18
C CYS A 65 18.98 -13.50 10.24
N PRO A 66 20.26 -13.13 10.08
CA PRO A 66 20.71 -11.75 10.24
C PRO A 66 20.12 -10.80 9.17
N ILE A 67 19.68 -11.33 8.02
CA ILE A 67 19.07 -10.50 6.97
C ILE A 67 17.60 -10.17 7.29
N HIS A 68 16.94 -10.91 8.19
CA HIS A 68 15.54 -10.63 8.53
C HIS A 68 15.41 -9.24 9.16
N GLU A 69 16.28 -8.89 10.10
CA GLU A 69 16.32 -7.55 10.71
C GLU A 69 16.56 -6.46 9.66
N VAL A 70 17.45 -6.69 8.69
CA VAL A 70 17.69 -5.76 7.58
C VAL A 70 16.43 -5.56 6.75
N TRP A 71 15.67 -6.63 6.46
CA TRP A 71 14.40 -6.50 5.73
C TRP A 71 13.35 -5.71 6.52
N VAL A 72 13.22 -5.97 7.82
CA VAL A 72 12.32 -5.22 8.71
C VAL A 72 12.68 -3.73 8.69
N GLU A 73 13.96 -3.41 8.90
CA GLU A 73 14.45 -2.02 8.90
C GLU A 73 14.20 -1.33 7.54
N THR A 74 14.52 -2.01 6.44
CA THR A 74 14.36 -1.45 5.09
C THR A 74 12.87 -1.23 4.76
N THR A 75 11.99 -2.14 5.16
CA THR A 75 10.53 -1.97 5.00
C THR A 75 10.03 -0.76 5.78
N ASN A 76 10.50 -0.54 7.01
CA ASN A 76 10.11 0.63 7.81
C ASN A 76 10.59 1.94 7.16
N ILE A 77 11.85 2.02 6.74
CA ILE A 77 12.41 3.21 6.07
C ILE A 77 11.62 3.53 4.79
N LEU A 78 11.30 2.51 4.00
CA LEU A 78 10.50 2.68 2.79
C LEU A 78 9.09 3.18 3.12
N GLY A 79 8.46 2.65 4.17
CA GLY A 79 7.14 3.08 4.62
C GLY A 79 7.11 4.54 5.06
N GLU A 80 8.09 4.97 5.84
CA GLU A 80 8.23 6.37 6.25
C GLU A 80 8.35 7.28 5.03
N HIS A 81 9.27 6.98 4.11
CA HIS A 81 9.52 7.84 2.96
C HIS A 81 8.35 7.90 1.96
N LEU A 82 7.57 6.83 1.85
CA LEU A 82 6.37 6.79 1.00
C LEU A 82 5.14 7.40 1.69
N GLY A 83 5.16 7.52 3.03
CA GLY A 83 4.08 8.01 3.86
C GLY A 83 4.07 9.53 4.06
N GLU A 84 5.19 10.20 3.79
CA GLU A 84 5.31 11.67 3.69
C GLU A 84 4.41 12.26 2.60
#